data_AF-A0A2V6MR02-F1
#
_entry.id   AF-A0A2V6MR02-F1
#
_cell.length_a   1.000
_cell.length_b   1.000
_cell.length_c   1.000
_cell.angle_alpha   90.00
_cell.angle_beta   90.00
_cell.angle_gamma   90.00
#
_symmetry.space_group_name_H-M   'P 1'
#
loop_
_entity.id
_entity.type
_entity.pdbx_description
1 polymer ?
#
loop_
_entity_poly.entity_id
_entity_poly.type
_entity_poly.pdbx_seq_one_letter_code
_entity_poly.pdbx_strand_id
1 'polypeptide(L)'
;MPTYMDIHEIKGGIAAEEVAKAHASDVAVEGKYGVHYHKYWVNESAGKIFCLCEAPTAEAAMQVHREAHGQVAEKIIQVEPEVADLFLGGSEVNGEGAALLPGGAAEARDPGIRTVLFTDIVDSTSLTQKLGDEIAMEFLRVHDRIVRDALAATKGREVKHTGDGIMASFVSAAGAVRCAVQIQRELARREREERDHHIKVRIGGAAGEPVEKNNDIFGTTVQLAARLCSHAEPDQILVSTAVAELCIGKGLSFRPLGEVALKGFDRPVQVHAVECGQ
;
A
#
# COMPACT_ATOMS: atom_id res chain seq x y z
N MET A 1 -17.92 16.35 6.21
CA MET A 1 -17.02 17.25 5.46
C MET A 1 -16.14 16.37 4.60
N PRO A 2 -15.80 16.70 3.34
CA PRO A 2 -14.89 15.87 2.57
C PRO A 2 -13.48 15.90 3.16
N THR A 3 -12.76 14.81 2.97
CA THR A 3 -11.38 14.64 3.44
C THR A 3 -10.43 14.73 2.26
N TYR A 4 -9.30 15.39 2.49
CA TYR A 4 -8.28 15.65 1.50
C TYR A 4 -6.91 15.16 1.99
N MET A 5 -6.09 14.76 1.03
CA MET A 5 -4.67 14.51 1.20
C MET A 5 -3.88 15.55 0.43
N ASP A 6 -3.07 16.29 1.16
CA ASP A 6 -2.24 17.39 0.67
C ASP A 6 -0.79 16.89 0.58
N ILE A 7 -0.21 16.97 -0.60
CA ILE A 7 1.08 16.36 -0.94
C ILE A 7 2.08 17.46 -1.30
N HIS A 8 3.23 17.44 -0.63
CA HIS A 8 4.34 18.35 -0.88
C HIS A 8 5.59 17.57 -1.27
N GLU A 9 6.35 18.10 -2.23
CA GLU A 9 7.66 17.60 -2.62
C GLU A 9 8.70 18.71 -2.53
N ILE A 10 9.68 18.53 -1.64
CA ILE A 10 10.75 19.48 -1.36
C ILE A 10 12.07 18.92 -1.91
N LYS A 11 12.60 19.55 -2.95
CA LYS A 11 13.85 19.12 -3.58
C LYS A 11 15.02 19.21 -2.60
N GLY A 12 15.70 18.07 -2.40
CA GLY A 12 16.88 17.98 -1.53
C GLY A 12 16.59 17.46 -0.12
N GLY A 13 15.34 17.07 0.17
CA GLY A 13 14.93 16.57 1.47
C GLY A 13 14.34 17.67 2.36
N ILE A 14 13.78 17.26 3.50
CA ILE A 14 13.26 18.17 4.53
C ILE A 14 13.48 17.59 5.92
N ALA A 15 13.85 18.41 6.89
CA ALA A 15 13.94 17.98 8.28
C ALA A 15 12.54 17.89 8.88
N ALA A 16 12.24 16.82 9.60
CA ALA A 16 10.90 16.61 10.13
C ALA A 16 10.50 17.66 11.19
N GLU A 17 11.46 18.32 11.85
CA GLU A 17 11.18 19.48 12.73
C GLU A 17 10.67 20.71 11.94
N GLU A 18 11.08 20.87 10.68
CA GLU A 18 10.56 21.93 9.81
C GLU A 18 9.12 21.62 9.40
N VAL A 19 8.82 20.36 9.11
CA VAL A 19 7.46 19.90 8.80
C VAL A 19 6.54 20.07 10.01
N ALA A 20 7.00 19.72 11.21
CA ALA A 20 6.24 19.92 12.45
C ALA A 20 5.88 21.40 12.68
N LYS A 21 6.82 22.32 12.42
CA LYS A 21 6.57 23.77 12.52
C LYS A 21 5.57 24.27 11.47
N ALA A 22 5.68 23.79 10.23
CA ALA A 22 4.74 24.12 9.16
C ALA A 22 3.33 23.65 9.53
N HIS A 23 3.19 22.39 9.93
CA HIS A 23 1.91 21.81 10.37
C HIS A 23 1.29 22.57 11.55
N ALA A 24 2.10 22.92 12.56
CA ALA A 24 1.62 23.73 13.68
C ALA A 24 1.12 25.13 13.26
N SER A 25 1.74 25.71 12.22
CA SER A 25 1.30 26.98 11.64
C SER A 25 -0.03 26.84 10.88
N ASP A 26 -0.23 25.72 10.18
CA ASP A 26 -1.49 25.40 9.51
C ASP A 26 -2.63 25.25 10.52
N VAL A 27 -2.42 24.44 11.56
CA VAL A 27 -3.40 24.22 12.65
C VAL A 27 -3.76 25.53 13.36
N ALA A 28 -2.83 26.48 13.47
CA ALA A 28 -3.11 27.79 14.07
C ALA A 28 -4.08 28.65 13.25
N VAL A 29 -4.22 28.42 11.95
CA VAL A 29 -5.07 29.22 11.05
C VAL A 29 -6.23 28.43 10.42
N GLU A 30 -6.27 27.10 10.57
CA GLU A 30 -7.26 26.18 9.96
C GLU A 30 -8.72 26.62 10.17
N GLY A 31 -9.03 27.10 11.38
CA GLY A 31 -10.39 27.50 11.77
C GLY A 31 -10.96 28.66 10.97
N LYS A 32 -10.12 29.50 10.34
CA LYS A 32 -10.57 30.61 9.48
C LYS A 32 -11.22 30.12 8.18
N TYR A 33 -10.82 28.93 7.73
CA TYR A 33 -11.23 28.35 6.45
C TYR A 33 -12.14 27.13 6.62
N GLY A 34 -12.50 26.80 7.87
CA GLY A 34 -13.29 25.61 8.21
C GLY A 34 -12.53 24.31 7.94
N VAL A 35 -11.19 24.35 7.94
CA VAL A 35 -10.32 23.20 7.72
C VAL A 35 -9.97 22.60 9.08
N HIS A 36 -9.74 21.28 9.11
CA HIS A 36 -9.24 20.58 10.27
C HIS A 36 -8.18 19.56 9.88
N TYR A 37 -6.94 19.77 10.31
CA TYR A 37 -5.84 18.86 10.07
C TYR A 37 -5.81 17.73 11.10
N HIS A 38 -5.66 16.50 10.62
CA HIS A 38 -5.65 15.32 11.48
C HIS A 38 -4.23 14.86 11.81
N LYS A 39 -3.39 14.71 10.78
CA LYS A 39 -2.05 14.13 10.89
C LYS A 39 -1.23 14.34 9.64
N TYR A 40 0.07 14.14 9.75
CA TYR A 40 0.97 14.14 8.60
C TYR A 40 2.00 13.00 8.63
N TRP A 41 2.48 12.64 7.45
CA TRP A 41 3.62 11.74 7.24
C TRP A 41 4.75 12.52 6.58
N VAL A 42 6.00 12.15 6.88
CA VAL A 42 7.17 12.79 6.29
C VAL A 42 8.24 11.76 5.95
N ASN A 43 8.66 11.74 4.69
CA ASN A 43 9.91 11.12 4.28
C ASN A 43 10.97 12.19 4.12
N GLU A 44 11.82 12.35 5.14
CA GLU A 44 12.86 13.40 5.19
C GLU A 44 13.83 13.31 4.02
N SER A 45 14.26 12.09 3.68
CA SER A 45 15.24 11.84 2.62
C SER A 45 14.69 12.12 1.22
N ALA A 46 13.41 11.82 0.98
CA ALA A 46 12.73 12.09 -0.28
C ALA A 46 12.17 13.51 -0.34
N GLY A 47 12.13 14.23 0.79
CA GLY A 47 11.52 15.55 0.88
C GLY A 47 10.01 15.53 0.72
N LYS A 48 9.35 14.43 1.04
CA LYS A 48 7.92 14.24 0.75
C LYS A 48 7.07 14.29 2.00
N ILE A 49 5.97 15.03 1.92
CA ILE A 49 5.04 15.24 3.02
C ILE A 49 3.63 14.94 2.56
N PHE A 50 2.88 14.27 3.43
CA PHE A 50 1.47 14.00 3.26
C PHE A 50 0.73 14.55 4.46
N CYS A 51 -0.23 15.45 4.25
CA CYS A 51 -1.09 15.99 5.30
C CYS A 51 -2.53 15.52 5.03
N LEU A 52 -3.18 14.97 6.05
CA LEU A 52 -4.59 14.56 5.97
C LEU A 52 -5.44 15.59 6.69
N CYS A 53 -6.41 16.19 5.99
CA CYS A 53 -7.31 17.18 6.55
C CYS A 53 -8.76 16.99 6.09
N GLU A 54 -9.72 17.43 6.89
CA GLU A 54 -11.08 17.70 6.44
C GLU A 54 -11.20 19.17 6.03
N ALA A 55 -11.84 19.45 4.90
CA ALA A 55 -12.06 20.81 4.44
C ALA A 55 -13.39 20.96 3.68
N PRO A 56 -13.98 22.16 3.59
CA PRO A 56 -15.18 22.38 2.78
C PRO A 56 -14.91 22.18 1.29
N THR A 57 -13.70 22.54 0.84
CA THR A 57 -13.21 22.40 -0.54
C THR A 57 -11.69 22.23 -0.52
N ALA A 58 -11.11 21.68 -1.60
CA ALA A 58 -9.66 21.63 -1.79
C ALA A 58 -9.01 23.02 -1.74
N GLU A 59 -9.68 24.05 -2.27
CA GLU A 59 -9.18 25.43 -2.25
C GLU A 59 -9.07 25.99 -0.82
N ALA A 60 -10.00 25.61 0.06
CA ALA A 60 -9.97 26.02 1.47
C ALA A 60 -8.74 25.47 2.19
N ALA A 61 -8.41 24.19 1.97
CA ALA A 61 -7.19 23.57 2.49
C ALA A 61 -5.92 24.25 1.93
N MET A 62 -5.87 24.53 0.63
CA MET A 62 -4.73 25.27 0.03
C MET A 62 -4.57 26.68 0.61
N GLN A 63 -5.66 27.33 0.98
CA GLN A 63 -5.64 28.68 1.52
C GLN A 63 -5.04 28.75 2.93
N VAL A 64 -5.19 27.69 3.74
CA VAL A 64 -4.50 27.56 5.04
C VAL A 64 -3.00 27.66 4.82
N HIS A 65 -2.43 26.81 3.96
CA HIS A 65 -0.99 26.80 3.69
C HIS A 65 -0.47 28.14 3.15
N ARG A 66 -1.23 28.79 2.25
CA ARG A 66 -0.86 30.12 1.72
C ARG A 66 -0.74 31.17 2.82
N GLU A 67 -1.64 31.16 3.79
CA GLU A 67 -1.63 32.10 4.91
C GLU A 67 -0.60 31.72 5.98
N ALA A 68 -0.48 30.43 6.31
CA ALA A 68 0.35 29.93 7.38
C ALA A 68 1.85 30.11 7.10
N HIS A 69 2.31 29.67 5.93
CA HIS A 69 3.75 29.65 5.61
C HIS A 69 4.07 29.87 4.13
N GLY A 70 3.05 30.02 3.27
CA GLY A 70 3.22 30.31 1.84
C GLY A 70 3.69 29.14 0.98
N GLN A 71 3.95 27.96 1.58
CA GLN A 71 4.31 26.75 0.82
C GLN A 71 3.02 26.01 0.48
N VAL A 72 2.55 26.14 -0.74
CA VAL A 72 1.33 25.43 -1.17
C VAL A 72 1.64 23.99 -1.56
N ALA A 73 0.70 23.10 -1.26
CA ALA A 73 0.76 21.73 -1.73
C ALA A 73 0.91 21.70 -3.26
N GLU A 74 1.82 20.85 -3.75
CA GLU A 74 1.94 20.59 -5.18
C GLU A 74 0.67 19.91 -5.69
N LYS A 75 0.03 19.14 -4.80
CA LYS A 75 -1.21 18.43 -5.11
C LYS A 75 -2.11 18.31 -3.90
N ILE A 76 -3.40 18.47 -4.13
CA ILE A 76 -4.45 18.12 -3.18
C ILE A 76 -5.46 17.20 -3.85
N ILE A 77 -5.80 16.10 -3.19
CA ILE A 77 -6.75 15.10 -3.69
C ILE A 77 -7.80 14.82 -2.62
N GLN A 78 -9.05 14.66 -3.04
CA GLN A 78 -10.08 14.14 -2.15
C GLN A 78 -9.84 12.65 -1.95
N VAL A 79 -10.01 12.15 -0.73
CA VAL A 79 -9.78 10.74 -0.39
C VAL A 79 -10.92 10.20 0.47
N GLU A 80 -11.17 8.90 0.36
CA GLU A 80 -12.01 8.16 1.31
C GLU A 80 -11.23 7.98 2.62
N PRO A 81 -11.70 8.51 3.77
CA PRO A 81 -10.95 8.49 5.03
C PRO A 81 -10.55 7.08 5.46
N GLU A 82 -11.47 6.12 5.31
CA GLU A 82 -11.26 4.72 5.67
C GLU A 82 -10.15 4.08 4.83
N VAL A 83 -10.09 4.43 3.53
CA VAL A 83 -9.06 3.94 2.61
C VAL A 83 -7.70 4.56 2.95
N ALA A 84 -7.66 5.85 3.27
CA ALA A 84 -6.44 6.54 3.67
C ALA A 84 -5.83 5.88 4.92
N ASP A 85 -6.62 5.63 5.95
CA ASP A 85 -6.14 5.01 7.20
C ASP A 85 -5.74 3.53 7.03
N LEU A 86 -6.50 2.75 6.24
CA LEU A 86 -6.13 1.38 5.92
C LEU A 86 -4.81 1.33 5.14
N PHE A 87 -4.62 2.24 4.20
CA PHE A 87 -3.50 2.22 3.28
C PHE A 87 -2.25 2.85 3.90
N LEU A 88 -2.34 4.11 4.34
CA LEU A 88 -1.26 4.90 4.93
C LEU A 88 -1.09 4.68 6.43
N GLY A 89 -1.84 3.80 7.10
CA GLY A 89 -1.62 3.49 8.52
C GLY A 89 -1.65 4.75 9.41
N GLY A 90 -0.70 4.85 10.36
CA GLY A 90 -0.58 6.05 11.21
C GLY A 90 -1.80 6.28 12.11
N SER A 91 -2.30 5.22 12.76
CA SER A 91 -3.42 5.34 13.71
C SER A 91 -3.04 6.11 14.98
N GLU A 92 -1.74 6.21 15.27
CA GLU A 92 -1.17 6.99 16.38
C GLU A 92 -0.37 8.16 15.83
N VAL A 93 -0.49 9.31 16.50
CA VAL A 93 0.27 10.53 16.22
C VAL A 93 1.02 10.96 17.47
N ASN A 94 2.15 11.63 17.30
CA ASN A 94 2.82 12.30 18.42
C ASN A 94 2.18 13.65 18.75
N GLY A 95 2.72 14.35 19.75
CA GLY A 95 2.21 15.66 20.19
C GLY A 95 2.29 16.78 19.13
N GLU A 96 3.01 16.55 18.03
CA GLU A 96 3.13 17.47 16.89
C GLU A 96 2.18 17.13 15.74
N GLY A 97 1.43 16.00 15.82
CA GLY A 97 0.58 15.52 14.72
C GLY A 97 1.29 14.59 13.73
N ALA A 98 2.57 14.24 13.96
CA ALA A 98 3.30 13.33 13.10
C ALA A 98 2.78 11.90 13.27
N ALA A 99 2.43 11.25 12.17
CA ALA A 99 2.07 9.83 12.17
C ALA A 99 3.26 8.98 12.65
N LEU A 100 2.99 8.06 13.57
CA LEU A 100 4.00 7.18 14.16
C LEU A 100 4.03 5.82 13.48
N LEU A 101 5.25 5.30 13.30
CA LEU A 101 5.50 4.00 12.70
C LEU A 101 5.03 2.89 13.65
N PRO A 102 4.04 2.06 13.25
CA PRO A 102 3.52 1.02 14.14
C PRO A 102 4.59 -0.01 14.50
N GLY A 103 4.85 -0.17 15.81
CA GLY A 103 5.87 -1.08 16.33
C GLY A 103 7.32 -0.64 16.06
N GLY A 104 7.53 0.63 15.69
CA GLY A 104 8.84 1.27 15.64
C GLY A 104 9.40 1.59 17.03
N ALA A 105 10.58 2.20 17.06
CA ALA A 105 11.10 2.80 18.29
C ALA A 105 10.16 3.94 18.77
N ALA A 106 10.26 4.32 20.05
CA ALA A 106 9.51 5.46 20.58
C ALA A 106 9.77 6.71 19.72
N GLU A 107 8.70 7.41 19.32
CA GLU A 107 8.73 8.59 18.43
C GLU A 107 9.25 8.34 17.00
N ALA A 108 9.37 7.09 16.55
CA ALA A 108 9.73 6.82 15.16
C ALA A 108 8.60 7.29 14.22
N ARG A 109 8.87 8.35 13.44
CA ARG A 109 7.94 8.91 12.44
C ARG A 109 7.72 7.93 11.29
N ASP A 110 6.50 7.88 10.78
CA ASP A 110 6.12 7.04 9.64
C ASP A 110 6.41 7.78 8.33
N PRO A 111 7.26 7.22 7.44
CA PRO A 111 7.63 7.89 6.19
C PRO A 111 6.53 7.85 5.12
N GLY A 112 5.39 7.20 5.38
CA GLY A 112 4.32 7.06 4.39
C GLY A 112 4.62 6.06 3.26
N ILE A 113 5.75 5.35 3.33
CA ILE A 113 6.11 4.27 2.40
C ILE A 113 5.27 3.04 2.71
N ARG A 114 4.62 2.45 1.70
CA ARG A 114 3.81 1.24 1.83
C ARG A 114 4.25 0.17 0.85
N THR A 115 4.17 -1.08 1.30
CA THR A 115 4.27 -2.25 0.43
C THR A 115 2.88 -2.75 0.14
N VAL A 116 2.52 -2.75 -1.14
CA VAL A 116 1.21 -3.19 -1.64
C VAL A 116 1.36 -4.59 -2.17
N LEU A 117 0.44 -5.48 -1.80
CA LEU A 117 0.29 -6.80 -2.40
C LEU A 117 -1.06 -6.89 -3.12
N PHE A 118 -1.05 -7.59 -4.24
CA PHE A 118 -2.24 -8.11 -4.88
C PHE A 118 -2.16 -9.63 -4.92
N THR A 119 -3.26 -10.29 -4.58
CA THR A 119 -3.48 -11.71 -4.87
C THR A 119 -4.50 -11.82 -5.99
N ASP A 120 -4.46 -12.91 -6.75
CA ASP A 120 -5.41 -13.20 -7.81
C ASP A 120 -5.53 -14.71 -8.03
N ILE A 121 -6.75 -15.24 -8.07
CA ILE A 121 -7.05 -16.64 -8.37
C ILE A 121 -6.87 -16.88 -9.87
N VAL A 122 -5.97 -17.80 -10.22
CA VAL A 122 -5.71 -18.17 -11.61
C VAL A 122 -6.96 -18.80 -12.23
N ASP A 123 -7.29 -18.37 -13.45
CA ASP A 123 -8.40 -18.88 -14.25
C ASP A 123 -9.78 -18.78 -13.55
N SER A 124 -9.95 -17.84 -12.62
CA SER A 124 -11.18 -17.60 -11.85
C SER A 124 -12.43 -17.59 -12.73
N THR A 125 -12.41 -16.85 -13.83
CA THR A 125 -13.53 -16.73 -14.78
C THR A 125 -13.85 -18.05 -15.47
N SER A 126 -12.82 -18.80 -15.88
CA SER A 126 -12.99 -20.11 -16.52
C SER A 126 -13.52 -21.14 -15.53
N LEU A 127 -13.11 -21.02 -14.27
CA LEU A 127 -13.56 -21.87 -13.18
C LEU A 127 -15.05 -21.65 -12.89
N THR A 128 -15.51 -20.39 -12.83
CA THR A 128 -16.94 -20.05 -12.71
C THR A 128 -17.76 -20.59 -13.87
N GLN A 129 -17.29 -20.45 -15.12
CA GLN A 129 -18.03 -20.95 -16.30
C GLN A 129 -18.17 -22.48 -16.31
N LYS A 130 -17.18 -23.22 -15.81
CA LYS A 130 -17.17 -24.69 -15.84
C LYS A 130 -17.89 -25.32 -14.67
N LEU A 131 -17.77 -24.74 -13.48
CA LEU A 131 -18.23 -25.33 -12.22
C LEU A 131 -19.48 -24.64 -11.66
N GLY A 132 -19.87 -23.49 -12.22
CA GLY A 132 -21.00 -22.69 -11.76
C GLY A 132 -20.64 -21.78 -10.58
N ASP A 133 -21.52 -20.81 -10.33
CA ASP A 133 -21.30 -19.74 -9.35
C ASP A 133 -21.16 -20.25 -7.91
N GLU A 134 -21.89 -21.31 -7.54
CA GLU A 134 -21.86 -21.87 -6.19
C GLU A 134 -20.46 -22.40 -5.82
N ILE A 135 -19.85 -23.17 -6.73
CA ILE A 135 -18.52 -23.74 -6.52
C ILE A 135 -17.45 -22.63 -6.60
N ALA A 136 -17.58 -21.68 -7.53
CA ALA A 136 -16.69 -20.53 -7.60
C ALA A 136 -16.69 -19.70 -6.31
N MET A 137 -17.86 -19.52 -5.67
CA MET A 137 -17.96 -18.87 -4.37
C MET A 137 -17.27 -19.64 -3.25
N GLU A 138 -17.28 -20.99 -3.29
CA GLU A 138 -16.55 -21.79 -2.32
C GLU A 138 -15.03 -21.57 -2.44
N PHE A 139 -14.52 -21.56 -3.67
CA PHE A 139 -13.12 -21.25 -3.93
C PHE A 139 -12.71 -19.85 -3.46
N LEU A 140 -13.56 -18.85 -3.71
CA LEU A 140 -13.32 -17.50 -3.23
C LEU A 140 -13.29 -17.44 -1.70
N ARG A 141 -14.18 -18.14 -1.01
CA ARG A 141 -14.17 -18.22 0.46
C ARG A 141 -12.90 -18.88 0.99
N VAL A 142 -12.40 -19.93 0.32
CA VAL A 142 -11.14 -20.59 0.69
C VAL A 142 -9.96 -19.63 0.51
N HIS A 143 -9.89 -18.96 -0.64
CA HIS A 143 -8.90 -17.91 -0.91
C HIS A 143 -8.92 -16.83 0.19
N ASP A 144 -10.07 -16.22 0.41
CA ASP A 144 -10.23 -15.10 1.34
C ASP A 144 -9.83 -15.48 2.76
N ARG A 145 -10.20 -16.67 3.21
CA ARG A 145 -9.79 -17.16 4.53
C ARG A 145 -8.27 -17.25 4.62
N ILE A 146 -7.62 -17.91 3.67
CA ILE A 146 -6.16 -18.10 3.67
C ILE A 146 -5.43 -16.76 3.66
N VAL A 147 -5.88 -15.83 2.81
CA VAL A 147 -5.27 -14.50 2.71
C VAL A 147 -5.48 -13.72 4.00
N ARG A 148 -6.70 -13.68 4.56
CA ARG A 148 -6.99 -12.95 5.81
C ARG A 148 -6.23 -13.52 7.01
N ASP A 149 -6.09 -14.84 7.10
CA ASP A 149 -5.29 -15.48 8.15
C ASP A 149 -3.80 -15.10 8.03
N ALA A 150 -3.25 -15.08 6.80
CA ALA A 150 -1.88 -14.64 6.56
C ALA A 150 -1.67 -13.15 6.84
N LEU A 151 -2.64 -12.29 6.48
CA LEU A 151 -2.62 -10.87 6.80
C LEU A 151 -2.58 -10.63 8.31
N ALA A 152 -3.45 -11.32 9.07
CA ALA A 152 -3.48 -11.22 10.53
C ALA A 152 -2.14 -11.65 11.15
N ALA A 153 -1.55 -12.75 10.66
CA ALA A 153 -0.28 -13.28 11.17
C ALA A 153 0.93 -12.36 10.88
N THR A 154 0.86 -11.58 9.80
CA THR A 154 2.00 -10.78 9.29
C THR A 154 1.81 -9.27 9.42
N LYS A 155 0.77 -8.84 10.15
CA LYS A 155 0.39 -7.44 10.37
C LYS A 155 0.09 -6.68 9.08
N GLY A 156 -0.49 -7.37 8.09
CA GLY A 156 -1.03 -6.76 6.89
C GLY A 156 -2.43 -6.20 7.11
N ARG A 157 -2.82 -5.23 6.27
CA ARG A 157 -4.19 -4.70 6.23
C ARG A 157 -4.80 -5.00 4.88
N GLU A 158 -5.95 -5.64 4.86
CA GLU A 158 -6.79 -5.74 3.66
C GLU A 158 -7.27 -4.33 3.32
N VAL A 159 -7.00 -3.87 2.09
CA VAL A 159 -7.45 -2.56 1.60
C VAL A 159 -8.80 -2.71 0.92
N LYS A 160 -8.91 -3.68 0.00
CA LYS A 160 -10.16 -4.02 -0.68
C LYS A 160 -10.07 -5.38 -1.36
N HIS A 161 -11.24 -5.95 -1.62
CA HIS A 161 -11.41 -7.13 -2.44
C HIS A 161 -11.55 -6.74 -3.93
N THR A 162 -10.91 -7.46 -4.85
CA THR A 162 -10.92 -7.16 -6.31
C THR A 162 -11.86 -8.05 -7.11
N GLY A 163 -12.52 -9.02 -6.47
CA GLY A 163 -13.49 -9.94 -7.08
C GLY A 163 -12.99 -11.39 -7.06
N ASP A 164 -11.76 -11.61 -7.50
CA ASP A 164 -11.04 -12.88 -7.50
C ASP A 164 -9.69 -12.80 -6.76
N GLY A 165 -9.54 -11.75 -5.95
CA GLY A 165 -8.28 -11.40 -5.32
C GLY A 165 -8.45 -10.35 -4.24
N ILE A 166 -7.36 -10.09 -3.52
CA ILE A 166 -7.31 -9.11 -2.44
C ILE A 166 -6.14 -8.15 -2.69
N MET A 167 -6.43 -6.86 -2.53
CA MET A 167 -5.42 -5.83 -2.37
C MET A 167 -5.13 -5.63 -0.88
N ALA A 168 -3.86 -5.71 -0.50
CA ALA A 168 -3.41 -5.49 0.87
C ALA A 168 -2.25 -4.48 0.95
N SER A 169 -2.14 -3.81 2.08
CA SER A 169 -1.07 -2.85 2.39
C SER A 169 -0.30 -3.27 3.64
N PHE A 170 1.00 -2.99 3.62
CA PHE A 170 1.92 -3.28 4.71
C PHE A 170 2.86 -2.10 4.92
N VAL A 171 3.11 -1.81 6.20
CA VAL A 171 4.22 -0.94 6.61
C VAL A 171 5.56 -1.64 6.37
N SER A 172 5.62 -2.96 6.60
CA SER A 172 6.85 -3.75 6.43
C SER A 172 6.88 -4.52 5.11
N ALA A 173 7.87 -4.22 4.26
CA ALA A 173 8.12 -4.99 3.04
C ALA A 173 8.38 -6.48 3.33
N ALA A 174 9.18 -6.76 4.37
CA ALA A 174 9.43 -8.14 4.79
C ALA A 174 8.18 -8.83 5.37
N GLY A 175 7.29 -8.07 6.02
CA GLY A 175 5.97 -8.55 6.44
C GLY A 175 5.11 -8.96 5.25
N ALA A 176 5.06 -8.12 4.21
CA ALA A 176 4.36 -8.40 2.97
C ALA A 176 4.88 -9.67 2.29
N VAL A 177 6.19 -9.80 2.11
CA VAL A 177 6.79 -10.99 1.48
C VAL A 177 6.52 -12.25 2.31
N ARG A 178 6.60 -12.17 3.65
CA ARG A 178 6.21 -13.29 4.52
C ARG A 178 4.73 -13.66 4.38
N CYS A 179 3.84 -12.69 4.23
CA CYS A 179 2.42 -12.93 3.97
C CYS A 179 2.24 -13.74 2.68
N ALA A 180 2.85 -13.26 1.59
CA ALA A 180 2.77 -13.93 0.28
C ALA A 180 3.30 -15.37 0.33
N VAL A 181 4.44 -15.59 1.01
CA VAL A 181 5.01 -16.93 1.20
C VAL A 181 4.08 -17.82 2.04
N GLN A 182 3.47 -17.28 3.10
CA GLN A 182 2.52 -18.02 3.93
C GLN A 182 1.27 -18.44 3.15
N ILE A 183 0.73 -17.55 2.31
CA ILE A 183 -0.40 -17.86 1.42
C ILE A 183 -0.04 -19.03 0.50
N GLN A 184 1.10 -18.96 -0.20
CA GLN A 184 1.52 -20.04 -1.10
C GLN A 184 1.76 -21.36 -0.37
N ARG A 185 2.35 -21.32 0.83
CA ARG A 185 2.58 -22.52 1.64
C ARG A 185 1.28 -23.19 2.07
N GLU A 186 0.28 -22.41 2.48
CA GLU A 186 -1.02 -22.94 2.91
C GLU A 186 -1.80 -23.52 1.72
N LEU A 187 -1.76 -22.87 0.57
CA LEU A 187 -2.34 -23.40 -0.68
C LEU A 187 -1.68 -24.72 -1.09
N ALA A 188 -0.35 -24.78 -1.09
CA ALA A 188 0.39 -26.01 -1.40
C ALA A 188 0.15 -27.12 -0.37
N ARG A 189 -0.08 -26.79 0.91
CA ARG A 189 -0.45 -27.76 1.95
C ARG A 189 -1.83 -28.37 1.66
N ARG A 190 -2.83 -27.53 1.34
CA ARG A 190 -4.18 -27.98 0.96
C ARG A 190 -4.17 -28.85 -0.28
N GLU A 191 -3.38 -28.49 -1.28
CA GLU A 191 -3.22 -29.30 -2.50
C GLU A 191 -2.73 -30.72 -2.22
N ARG A 192 -1.95 -30.93 -1.15
CA ARG A 192 -1.49 -32.28 -0.74
C ARG A 192 -2.50 -33.05 0.09
N GLU A 193 -3.33 -32.36 0.87
CA GLU A 193 -4.23 -32.97 1.86
C GLU A 193 -5.65 -33.19 1.36
N GLU A 194 -6.17 -32.26 0.58
CA GLU A 194 -7.49 -32.31 -0.04
C GLU A 194 -7.30 -32.90 -1.46
N ARG A 195 -8.21 -33.75 -1.96
CA ARG A 195 -8.06 -34.40 -3.29
C ARG A 195 -8.80 -33.69 -4.42
N ASP A 196 -9.78 -32.87 -4.07
CA ASP A 196 -10.64 -32.16 -5.00
C ASP A 196 -10.66 -30.67 -4.59
N HIS A 197 -10.76 -29.77 -5.58
CA HIS A 197 -10.89 -28.32 -5.40
C HIS A 197 -9.60 -27.58 -4.99
N HIS A 198 -8.61 -27.57 -5.89
CA HIS A 198 -7.42 -26.71 -5.74
C HIS A 198 -7.55 -25.40 -6.49
N ILE A 199 -7.16 -24.32 -5.82
CA ILE A 199 -6.94 -23.03 -6.46
C ILE A 199 -5.45 -22.77 -6.56
N LYS A 200 -5.07 -22.14 -7.65
CA LYS A 200 -3.74 -21.59 -7.85
C LYS A 200 -3.87 -20.09 -7.72
N VAL A 201 -2.95 -19.48 -6.97
CA VAL A 201 -2.97 -18.04 -6.72
C VAL A 201 -1.65 -17.46 -7.19
N ARG A 202 -1.72 -16.34 -7.89
CA ARG A 202 -0.56 -15.53 -8.24
C ARG A 202 -0.53 -14.29 -7.36
N ILE A 203 0.67 -13.83 -7.02
CA ILE A 203 0.86 -12.72 -6.09
C ILE A 203 1.85 -11.71 -6.66
N GLY A 204 1.50 -10.44 -6.61
CA GLY A 204 2.35 -9.32 -7.02
C GLY A 204 2.55 -8.31 -5.89
N GLY A 205 3.78 -7.83 -5.71
CA GLY A 205 4.10 -6.87 -4.66
C GLY A 205 4.97 -5.71 -5.12
N ALA A 206 4.68 -4.50 -4.64
CA ALA A 206 5.55 -3.35 -4.86
C ALA A 206 5.58 -2.43 -3.64
N ALA A 207 6.74 -1.86 -3.37
CA ALA A 207 6.94 -0.86 -2.33
C ALA A 207 7.15 0.52 -2.94
N GLY A 208 6.61 1.53 -2.28
CA GLY A 208 6.78 2.92 -2.65
C GLY A 208 5.84 3.82 -1.86
N GLU A 209 5.86 5.09 -2.19
CA GLU A 209 4.96 6.08 -1.62
C GLU A 209 3.69 6.15 -2.47
N PRO A 210 2.50 6.30 -1.88
CA PRO A 210 1.31 6.60 -2.65
C PRO A 210 1.42 7.99 -3.30
N VAL A 211 0.92 8.09 -4.53
CA VAL A 211 0.78 9.34 -5.29
C VAL A 211 -0.26 9.08 -6.36
N GLU A 212 -1.39 9.79 -6.41
CA GLU A 212 -2.42 9.47 -7.42
C GLU A 212 -2.85 10.65 -8.29
N LYS A 213 -3.28 10.34 -9.52
CA LYS A 213 -4.21 11.05 -10.41
C LYS A 213 -5.65 10.44 -10.38
N ASN A 214 -6.68 11.28 -10.15
CA ASN A 214 -8.14 10.99 -10.15
C ASN A 214 -8.83 10.66 -8.80
N ASN A 215 -8.48 11.37 -7.72
CA ASN A 215 -9.22 11.37 -6.43
C ASN A 215 -9.26 10.03 -5.66
N ASP A 216 -8.26 9.18 -5.83
CA ASP A 216 -8.05 8.03 -4.96
C ASP A 216 -6.57 7.97 -4.51
N ILE A 217 -6.14 7.01 -3.70
CA ILE A 217 -4.74 6.87 -3.23
C ILE A 217 -4.09 5.64 -3.92
N PHE A 218 -4.08 5.65 -5.25
CA PHE A 218 -3.55 4.62 -6.14
C PHE A 218 -2.51 5.19 -7.09
N GLY A 219 -1.26 5.07 -6.65
CA GLY A 219 -0.11 5.49 -7.44
C GLY A 219 0.54 4.43 -8.29
N THR A 220 1.64 4.85 -8.92
CA THR A 220 2.52 3.98 -9.71
C THR A 220 2.88 2.71 -8.95
N THR A 221 3.04 2.77 -7.62
CA THR A 221 3.28 1.62 -6.74
C THR A 221 2.15 0.59 -6.80
N VAL A 222 0.90 1.03 -6.69
CA VAL A 222 -0.28 0.14 -6.72
C VAL A 222 -0.43 -0.47 -8.11
N GLN A 223 -0.28 0.36 -9.15
CA GLN A 223 -0.32 -0.11 -10.54
C GLN A 223 0.80 -1.12 -10.81
N LEU A 224 2.00 -0.88 -10.29
CA LEU A 224 3.13 -1.80 -10.42
C LEU A 224 2.81 -3.13 -9.71
N ALA A 225 2.36 -3.11 -8.45
CA ALA A 225 1.99 -4.32 -7.72
C ALA A 225 0.92 -5.14 -8.46
N ALA A 226 -0.12 -4.47 -8.97
CA ALA A 226 -1.18 -5.11 -9.75
C ALA A 226 -0.63 -5.72 -11.05
N ARG A 227 0.25 -5.01 -11.77
CA ARG A 227 0.85 -5.52 -13.02
C ARG A 227 1.83 -6.67 -12.77
N LEU A 228 2.57 -6.63 -11.67
CA LEU A 228 3.40 -7.76 -11.24
C LEU A 228 2.54 -8.98 -10.92
N CYS A 229 1.39 -8.79 -10.25
CA CYS A 229 0.44 -9.87 -9.97
C CYS A 229 -0.11 -10.47 -11.26
N SER A 230 -0.58 -9.63 -12.19
CA SER A 230 -1.08 -10.09 -13.49
C SER A 230 -0.02 -10.77 -14.37
N HIS A 231 1.26 -10.44 -14.18
CA HIS A 231 2.38 -11.04 -14.91
C HIS A 231 2.90 -12.32 -14.25
N ALA A 232 2.57 -12.55 -12.98
CA ALA A 232 3.01 -13.73 -12.26
C ALA A 232 2.33 -14.99 -12.81
N GLU A 233 3.12 -16.05 -12.92
CA GLU A 233 2.65 -17.41 -13.21
C GLU A 233 1.87 -18.00 -12.02
N PRO A 234 1.12 -19.10 -12.21
CA PRO A 234 0.47 -19.80 -11.10
C PRO A 234 1.46 -20.16 -9.99
N ASP A 235 1.04 -19.96 -8.73
CA ASP A 235 1.83 -20.15 -7.51
C ASP A 235 3.08 -19.25 -7.39
N GLN A 236 3.25 -18.29 -8.31
CA GLN A 236 4.39 -17.39 -8.31
C GLN A 236 4.12 -16.13 -7.48
N ILE A 237 5.18 -15.64 -6.83
CA ILE A 237 5.20 -14.35 -6.16
C ILE A 237 6.23 -13.47 -6.88
N LEU A 238 5.79 -12.38 -7.48
CA LEU A 238 6.65 -11.38 -8.12
C LEU A 238 6.67 -10.08 -7.33
N VAL A 239 7.85 -9.51 -7.14
CA VAL A 239 8.00 -8.24 -6.42
C VAL A 239 8.90 -7.26 -7.16
N SER A 240 8.71 -5.96 -6.90
CA SER A 240 9.58 -4.90 -7.39
C SER A 240 10.96 -4.95 -6.70
N THR A 241 11.98 -4.37 -7.34
CA THR A 241 13.33 -4.22 -6.77
C THR A 241 13.31 -3.56 -5.40
N ALA A 242 12.50 -2.51 -5.20
CA ALA A 242 12.39 -1.83 -3.92
C ALA A 242 11.97 -2.78 -2.78
N VAL A 243 11.06 -3.72 -3.05
CA VAL A 243 10.66 -4.74 -2.04
C VAL A 243 11.83 -5.65 -1.72
N ALA A 244 12.55 -6.14 -2.75
CA ALA A 244 13.69 -7.02 -2.57
C ALA A 244 14.82 -6.34 -1.76
N GLU A 245 15.14 -5.08 -2.08
CA GLU A 245 16.15 -4.29 -1.38
C GLU A 245 15.78 -4.01 0.08
N LEU A 246 14.51 -3.65 0.34
CA LEU A 246 14.00 -3.46 1.71
C LEU A 246 14.00 -4.76 2.54
N CYS A 247 14.13 -5.92 1.90
CA CYS A 247 14.19 -7.24 2.54
C CYS A 247 15.63 -7.77 2.76
N ILE A 248 16.67 -7.01 2.39
CA ILE A 248 18.06 -7.42 2.62
C ILE A 248 18.30 -7.71 4.11
N GLY A 249 18.90 -8.86 4.41
CA GLY A 249 19.19 -9.30 5.78
C GLY A 249 17.97 -9.76 6.58
N LYS A 250 16.79 -9.94 5.95
CA LYS A 250 15.55 -10.37 6.64
C LYS A 250 15.26 -11.88 6.53
N GLY A 251 16.22 -12.66 6.01
CA GLY A 251 16.08 -14.12 5.83
C GLY A 251 15.10 -14.51 4.72
N LEU A 252 14.93 -13.65 3.72
CA LEU A 252 14.08 -13.88 2.55
C LEU A 252 14.96 -13.96 1.30
N SER A 253 14.63 -14.88 0.40
CA SER A 253 15.39 -15.13 -0.82
C SER A 253 14.63 -14.66 -2.05
N PHE A 254 15.36 -14.05 -2.98
CA PHE A 254 14.82 -13.48 -4.21
C PHE A 254 15.68 -13.89 -5.38
N ARG A 255 15.03 -14.32 -6.47
CA ARG A 255 15.68 -14.61 -7.74
C ARG A 255 15.37 -13.50 -8.74
N PRO A 256 16.37 -12.77 -9.25
CA PRO A 256 16.13 -11.75 -10.27
C PRO A 256 15.62 -12.41 -11.56
N LEU A 257 14.57 -11.84 -12.14
CA LEU A 257 14.04 -12.24 -13.46
C LEU A 257 14.46 -11.29 -14.58
N GLY A 258 15.13 -10.19 -14.24
CA GLY A 258 15.53 -9.14 -15.17
C GLY A 258 14.40 -8.18 -15.48
N GLU A 259 14.49 -7.54 -16.65
CA GLU A 259 13.52 -6.54 -17.09
C GLU A 259 12.31 -7.15 -17.78
N VAL A 260 11.14 -6.75 -17.32
CA VAL A 260 9.85 -7.19 -17.85
C VAL A 260 9.06 -5.99 -18.36
N ALA A 261 8.52 -6.11 -19.58
CA ALA A 261 7.57 -5.13 -20.11
C ALA A 261 6.19 -5.32 -19.48
N LEU A 262 5.76 -4.38 -18.65
CA LEU A 262 4.46 -4.40 -17.99
C LEU A 262 3.48 -3.45 -18.69
N LYS A 263 2.23 -3.88 -18.84
CA LYS A 263 1.17 -3.07 -19.48
C LYS A 263 1.00 -1.72 -18.77
N GLY A 264 1.19 -0.63 -19.51
CA GLY A 264 1.03 0.74 -19.01
C GLY A 264 2.31 1.38 -18.45
N PHE A 265 3.45 0.68 -18.50
CA PHE A 265 4.75 1.24 -18.16
C PHE A 265 5.56 1.50 -19.43
N ASP A 266 6.07 2.73 -19.59
CA ASP A 266 6.83 3.16 -20.77
C ASP A 266 8.22 2.52 -20.86
N ARG A 267 8.74 2.03 -19.73
CA ARG A 267 10.03 1.36 -19.63
C ARG A 267 9.86 -0.01 -18.99
N PRO A 268 10.66 -1.01 -19.40
CA PRO A 268 10.73 -2.28 -18.70
C PRO A 268 11.08 -2.09 -17.22
N VAL A 269 10.54 -2.94 -16.36
CA VAL A 269 10.74 -2.89 -14.91
C VAL A 269 11.53 -4.10 -14.46
N GLN A 270 12.49 -3.90 -13.58
CA GLN A 270 13.25 -4.98 -12.96
C GLN A 270 12.35 -5.75 -11.97
N VAL A 271 12.30 -7.07 -12.12
CA VAL A 271 11.39 -7.94 -11.34
C VAL A 271 12.18 -9.02 -10.62
N HIS A 272 11.73 -9.36 -9.41
CA HIS A 272 12.28 -10.43 -8.60
C HIS A 272 11.20 -11.45 -8.26
N ALA A 273 11.48 -12.73 -8.44
CA ALA A 273 10.65 -13.81 -7.91
C ALA A 273 11.05 -14.10 -6.46
N VAL A 274 10.07 -14.21 -5.57
CA VAL A 274 10.32 -14.66 -4.19
C VAL A 274 10.48 -16.18 -4.18
N GLU A 275 11.51 -16.68 -3.50
CA GLU A 275 11.68 -18.10 -3.30
C GLU A 275 10.95 -18.55 -2.02
N CYS A 276 9.86 -19.29 -2.21
CA CYS A 276 9.19 -20.00 -1.13
C CYS A 276 10.09 -21.17 -0.70
N GLY A 277 10.97 -20.95 0.28
CA GLY A 277 11.76 -22.04 0.85
C GLY A 277 10.84 -23.21 1.26
N GLN A 278 11.24 -24.43 0.89
CA GLN A 278 10.51 -25.66 1.24
C GLN A 278 10.33 -25.80 2.75
#